data_AF-A0A1S2YV62-F1
#
_entry.id   AF-A0A1S2YV62-F1
#
_cell.length_a   1.000
_cell.length_b   1.000
_cell.length_c   1.000
_cell.angle_alpha   90.00
_cell.angle_beta   90.00
_cell.angle_gamma   90.00
#
_symmetry.space_group_name_H-M   'P 1'
#
loop_
_entity.id
_entity.type
_entity.pdbx_description
1 polymer ?
#
loop_
_entity_poly.entity_id
_entity_poly.type
_entity_poly.pdbx_seq_one_letter_code
_entity_poly.pdbx_strand_id
1 'polypeptide(L)'
;MDGVVIQNGAQQVFTRYQNQGNWLEQMRGSLMVVATVIASLTFQIAINPPGGVWQTNTNKTEDGCAFNTTCKAGTSVIASSGDSDQKFRYEVFTLLCAISFSASQTIILLLVTGFQLSNKFVMWLLIIVNCISVFCTAGAYIISIWMIMYPLDGPFSKLALYYGLFWALLVVLIFLGFFCRLVFWLLKSFFRLLCCCLRRKDIGDY
;
A
#
# COMPACT_ATOMS: atom_id res chain seq x y z
N MET A 1 7.39 -23.92 -49.77
CA MET A 1 7.66 -24.18 -48.33
C MET A 1 7.38 -22.95 -47.46
N ASP A 2 7.24 -21.77 -48.06
CA ASP A 2 7.04 -20.50 -47.35
C ASP A 2 5.65 -20.33 -46.71
N GLY A 3 4.60 -20.92 -47.31
CA GLY A 3 3.23 -20.83 -46.78
C GLY A 3 3.02 -21.50 -45.41
N VAL A 4 3.78 -22.56 -45.10
CA VAL A 4 3.71 -23.26 -43.80
C VAL A 4 4.40 -22.47 -42.69
N VAL A 5 5.46 -21.72 -43.02
CA VAL A 5 6.18 -20.86 -42.05
C VAL A 5 5.31 -19.65 -41.65
N ILE A 6 4.59 -19.05 -42.61
CA ILE A 6 3.68 -17.92 -42.34
C ILE A 6 2.49 -18.35 -41.45
N GLN A 7 1.91 -19.53 -41.69
CA GLN A 7 0.84 -20.06 -40.81
C GLN A 7 1.33 -20.35 -39.39
N ASN A 8 2.52 -20.95 -39.23
CA ASN A 8 3.11 -21.17 -37.92
C ASN A 8 3.44 -19.86 -37.19
N GLY A 9 3.88 -18.83 -37.92
CA GLY A 9 4.10 -17.49 -37.37
C GLY A 9 2.81 -16.82 -36.89
N ALA A 10 1.74 -16.86 -37.68
CA ALA A 10 0.44 -16.30 -37.31
C ALA A 10 -0.18 -17.03 -36.10
N GLN A 11 -0.08 -18.36 -36.06
CA GLN A 11 -0.54 -19.19 -34.93
C GLN A 11 0.21 -18.86 -33.63
N GLN A 12 1.54 -18.67 -33.71
CA GLN A 12 2.37 -18.26 -32.56
C GLN A 12 2.06 -16.84 -32.08
N VAL A 13 1.75 -15.93 -32.99
CA VAL A 13 1.37 -14.55 -32.64
C VAL A 13 0.00 -14.54 -31.96
N PHE A 14 -0.99 -15.27 -32.50
CA PHE A 14 -2.33 -15.38 -31.92
C PHE A 14 -2.31 -16.01 -30.52
N THR A 15 -1.57 -17.11 -30.33
CA THR A 15 -1.41 -17.74 -29.00
C THR A 15 -0.71 -16.83 -28.00
N ARG A 16 0.28 -16.02 -28.43
CA ARG A 16 0.88 -14.99 -27.56
C ARG A 16 -0.13 -13.93 -27.14
N TYR A 17 -0.94 -13.40 -28.05
CA TYR A 17 -1.97 -12.41 -27.72
C TYR A 17 -3.02 -12.97 -26.74
N GLN A 18 -3.49 -14.18 -26.99
CA GLN A 18 -4.48 -14.85 -26.14
C GLN A 18 -3.91 -15.14 -24.74
N ASN A 19 -2.65 -15.56 -24.65
CA ASN A 19 -1.98 -15.80 -23.37
C ASN A 19 -1.75 -14.49 -22.59
N GLN A 20 -1.45 -13.37 -23.28
CA GLN A 20 -1.35 -12.06 -22.63
C GLN A 20 -2.70 -11.56 -22.11
N GLY A 21 -3.79 -11.76 -22.87
CA GLY A 21 -5.14 -11.45 -22.41
C GLY A 21 -5.51 -12.23 -21.14
N ASN A 22 -5.30 -13.55 -21.16
CA ASN A 22 -5.59 -14.41 -20.01
C ASN A 22 -4.76 -14.04 -18.77
N TRP A 23 -3.47 -13.73 -18.93
CA TRP A 23 -2.62 -13.29 -17.83
C TRP A 23 -3.11 -11.97 -17.22
N LEU A 24 -3.55 -11.02 -18.06
CA LEU A 24 -4.08 -9.75 -17.59
C LEU A 24 -5.37 -9.90 -16.80
N GLU A 25 -6.28 -10.77 -17.25
CA GLU A 25 -7.52 -11.03 -16.51
C GLU A 25 -7.27 -11.71 -15.16
N GLN A 26 -6.35 -12.68 -15.11
CA GLN A 26 -5.95 -13.31 -13.84
C GLN A 26 -5.32 -12.31 -12.86
N MET A 27 -4.46 -11.42 -13.37
CA MET A 27 -3.84 -10.38 -12.56
C MET A 27 -4.88 -9.36 -12.06
N ARG A 28 -5.84 -8.99 -12.92
CA ARG A 28 -6.98 -8.12 -12.57
C ARG A 28 -7.81 -8.71 -11.44
N GLY A 29 -8.15 -10.00 -11.53
CA GLY A 29 -8.89 -10.71 -10.49
C GLY A 29 -8.12 -10.78 -9.17
N SER A 30 -6.85 -11.14 -9.21
CA SER A 30 -5.99 -11.20 -8.02
C SER A 30 -5.85 -9.83 -7.33
N LEU A 31 -5.63 -8.76 -8.11
CA LEU A 31 -5.53 -7.39 -7.59
C LEU A 31 -6.84 -6.92 -6.93
N MET A 32 -7.98 -7.23 -7.55
CA MET A 32 -9.30 -6.91 -6.98
C MET A 32 -9.49 -7.58 -5.62
N VAL A 33 -9.14 -8.86 -5.50
CA VAL A 33 -9.25 -9.61 -4.24
C VAL A 33 -8.36 -8.97 -3.17
N VAL A 34 -7.08 -8.74 -3.45
CA VAL A 34 -6.14 -8.14 -2.50
C VAL A 34 -6.61 -6.75 -2.06
N ALA A 35 -7.02 -5.90 -2.99
CA ALA A 35 -7.52 -4.56 -2.69
C ALA A 35 -8.79 -4.61 -1.82
N THR A 36 -9.72 -5.51 -2.13
CA THR A 36 -10.96 -5.68 -1.34
C THR A 36 -10.66 -6.14 0.09
N VAL A 37 -9.70 -7.06 0.26
CA VAL A 37 -9.27 -7.52 1.58
C VAL A 37 -8.63 -6.37 2.37
N ILE A 38 -7.69 -5.62 1.78
CA ILE A 38 -7.03 -4.49 2.46
C ILE A 38 -8.06 -3.41 2.83
N ALA A 39 -8.96 -3.06 1.90
CA ALA A 39 -10.02 -2.08 2.15
C ALA A 39 -10.93 -2.53 3.31
N SER A 40 -11.30 -3.81 3.35
CA SER A 40 -12.13 -4.37 4.42
C SER A 40 -11.42 -4.34 5.78
N LEU A 41 -10.15 -4.74 5.82
CA LEU A 41 -9.34 -4.75 7.05
C LEU A 41 -9.14 -3.33 7.60
N THR A 42 -8.79 -2.38 6.74
CA THR A 42 -8.58 -0.98 7.14
C THR A 42 -9.89 -0.30 7.54
N PHE A 43 -11.01 -0.63 6.90
CA PHE A 43 -12.34 -0.18 7.34
C PHE A 43 -12.68 -0.70 8.74
N GLN A 44 -12.41 -1.99 9.02
CA GLN A 44 -12.64 -2.58 10.34
C GLN A 44 -11.81 -1.88 11.42
N ILE A 45 -10.54 -1.57 11.13
CA ILE A 45 -9.66 -0.83 12.05
C ILE A 45 -10.19 0.59 12.31
N ALA A 46 -10.73 1.25 11.29
CA ALA A 46 -11.24 2.62 11.42
C ALA A 46 -12.47 2.71 12.33
N ILE A 47 -13.40 1.75 12.22
CA ILE A 47 -14.62 1.73 13.04
C ILE A 47 -14.40 1.10 14.43
N ASN A 48 -13.41 0.22 14.56
CA ASN A 48 -13.04 -0.44 15.80
C ASN A 48 -11.55 -0.19 16.08
N PRO A 49 -11.19 1.02 16.55
CA PRO A 49 -9.79 1.35 16.79
C PRO A 49 -9.22 0.44 17.89
N PRO A 50 -7.93 0.07 17.80
CA PRO A 50 -7.25 -0.63 18.87
C PRO A 50 -7.33 0.20 20.17
N GLY A 51 -7.63 -0.45 21.29
CA GLY A 51 -7.91 0.22 22.56
C GLY A 51 -9.35 0.74 22.71
N GLY A 52 -10.17 0.62 21.68
CA GLY A 52 -11.59 0.98 21.72
C GLY A 52 -11.85 2.49 21.73
N VAL A 53 -13.11 2.82 21.95
CA VAL A 53 -13.60 4.20 22.05
C VAL A 53 -14.22 4.44 23.42
N TRP A 54 -14.14 5.69 23.88
CA TRP A 54 -14.83 6.11 25.10
C TRP A 54 -16.33 5.91 24.96
N GLN A 55 -16.95 5.27 25.97
CA GLN A 55 -18.40 5.02 25.98
C GLN A 55 -19.19 6.16 26.65
N THR A 56 -18.54 6.92 27.53
CA THR A 56 -19.13 8.05 28.24
C THR A 56 -18.18 9.23 28.22
N ASN A 57 -18.72 10.43 28.46
CA ASN A 57 -17.91 11.62 28.62
C ASN A 57 -17.23 11.58 30.00
N THR A 58 -15.90 11.55 30.04
CA THR A 58 -15.13 11.58 31.30
C THR A 58 -14.07 12.68 31.26
N ASN A 59 -13.84 13.29 32.41
CA ASN A 59 -12.72 14.21 32.67
C ASN A 59 -11.77 13.63 33.71
N LYS A 60 -11.93 12.35 34.06
CA LYS A 60 -11.13 11.68 35.08
C LYS A 60 -9.84 11.17 34.48
N THR A 61 -8.72 11.65 35.02
CA THR A 61 -7.38 11.16 34.69
C THR A 61 -7.18 9.70 35.13
N GLU A 62 -7.91 9.24 36.14
CA GLU A 62 -7.88 7.86 36.65
C GLU A 62 -8.33 6.82 35.60
N ASP A 63 -9.20 7.22 34.68
CA ASP A 63 -9.67 6.35 33.60
C ASP A 63 -8.68 6.31 32.41
N GLY A 64 -7.58 7.07 32.45
CA GLY A 64 -6.59 7.20 31.37
C GLY A 64 -6.80 8.40 30.44
N CYS A 65 -7.73 9.31 30.77
CA CYS A 65 -7.94 10.56 30.04
C CYS A 65 -6.82 11.58 30.30
N ALA A 66 -6.39 12.35 29.30
CA ALA A 66 -5.37 13.37 29.48
C ALA A 66 -5.80 14.47 30.47
N PHE A 67 -4.85 14.99 31.25
CA PHE A 67 -5.10 15.99 32.30
C PHE A 67 -5.75 17.25 31.72
N ASN A 68 -6.81 17.73 32.40
CA ASN A 68 -7.57 18.92 32.01
C ASN A 68 -8.19 18.85 30.59
N THR A 69 -8.43 17.64 30.08
CA THR A 69 -9.16 17.41 28.83
C THR A 69 -10.44 16.62 29.08
N THR A 70 -11.46 16.86 28.26
CA THR A 70 -12.70 16.08 28.30
C THR A 70 -12.62 15.00 27.23
N CYS A 71 -12.51 13.74 27.65
CA CYS A 71 -12.62 12.59 26.77
C CYS A 71 -14.09 12.40 26.41
N LYS A 72 -14.43 12.59 25.13
CA LYS A 72 -15.81 12.53 24.64
C LYS A 72 -16.16 11.12 24.21
N ALA A 73 -17.40 10.71 24.44
CA ALA A 73 -17.90 9.44 23.94
C ALA A 73 -17.75 9.36 22.41
N GLY A 74 -17.23 8.24 21.91
CA GLY A 74 -16.94 8.01 20.50
C GLY A 74 -15.53 8.42 20.05
N THR A 75 -14.71 9.09 20.88
CA THR A 75 -13.28 9.29 20.55
C THR A 75 -12.46 8.06 20.95
N SER A 76 -11.37 7.78 20.22
CA SER A 76 -10.50 6.67 20.59
C SER A 76 -9.81 6.93 21.92
N VAL A 77 -9.69 5.87 22.73
CA VAL A 77 -9.06 5.94 24.05
C VAL A 77 -7.61 6.37 23.93
N ILE A 78 -6.90 5.80 22.96
CA ILE A 78 -5.49 6.06 22.70
C ILE A 78 -5.23 7.50 22.24
N ALA A 79 -6.11 8.10 21.42
CA ALA A 79 -5.93 9.48 20.97
C ALA A 79 -6.12 10.51 22.10
N SER A 80 -6.81 10.11 23.17
CA SER A 80 -7.11 10.97 24.31
C SER A 80 -6.23 10.67 25.53
N SER A 81 -5.23 9.79 25.39
CA SER A 81 -4.29 9.49 26.45
C SER A 81 -3.30 10.64 26.68
N GLY A 82 -2.84 10.80 27.92
CA GLY A 82 -1.85 11.83 28.28
C GLY A 82 -0.42 11.53 27.79
N ASP A 83 -0.19 10.35 27.20
CA ASP A 83 1.12 9.92 26.71
C ASP A 83 1.34 10.39 25.27
N SER A 84 2.26 11.35 25.10
CA SER A 84 2.61 11.91 23.80
C SER A 84 3.19 10.89 22.82
N ASP A 85 3.92 9.87 23.30
CA ASP A 85 4.54 8.86 22.45
C ASP A 85 3.48 7.88 21.92
N GLN A 86 2.55 7.46 22.77
CA GLN A 86 1.44 6.60 22.37
C GLN A 86 0.51 7.30 21.35
N LYS A 87 0.22 8.59 21.57
CA LYS A 87 -0.56 9.40 20.64
C LYS A 87 0.10 9.51 19.28
N PHE A 88 1.40 9.80 19.22
CA PHE A 88 2.14 9.89 17.96
C PHE A 88 2.11 8.58 17.18
N ARG A 89 2.32 7.44 17.85
CA ARG A 89 2.24 6.11 17.22
C ARG A 89 0.86 5.82 16.65
N TYR A 90 -0.20 6.19 17.37
CA TYR A 90 -1.58 6.02 16.91
C TYR A 90 -1.91 6.91 15.70
N GLU A 91 -1.41 8.15 15.66
CA GLU A 91 -1.56 9.03 14.50
C GLU A 91 -0.88 8.44 13.26
N VAL A 92 0.37 7.99 13.37
CA VAL A 92 1.11 7.35 12.27
C VAL A 92 0.41 6.07 11.81
N PHE A 93 -0.04 5.23 12.74
CA PHE A 93 -0.82 4.03 12.44
C PHE A 93 -2.09 4.34 11.63
N THR A 94 -2.87 5.31 12.09
CA THR A 94 -4.13 5.71 11.45
C THR A 94 -3.88 6.27 10.04
N LEU A 95 -2.82 7.08 9.88
CA LEU A 95 -2.41 7.61 8.58
C LEU A 95 -2.02 6.50 7.61
N LEU A 96 -1.24 5.51 8.04
CA LEU A 96 -0.85 4.38 7.20
C LEU A 96 -2.08 3.57 6.75
N CYS A 97 -3.02 3.30 7.66
CA CYS A 97 -4.28 2.63 7.33
C CYS A 97 -5.12 3.43 6.32
N ALA A 98 -5.20 4.76 6.46
CA ALA A 98 -5.93 5.62 5.52
C ALA A 98 -5.29 5.64 4.12
N ILE A 99 -3.95 5.65 4.04
CA ILE A 99 -3.22 5.55 2.77
C ILE A 99 -3.51 4.19 2.10
N SER A 100 -3.42 3.10 2.84
CA SER A 100 -3.76 1.77 2.33
C SER A 100 -5.21 1.64 1.86
N PHE A 101 -6.15 2.20 2.62
CA PHE A 101 -7.57 2.21 2.27
C PHE A 101 -7.81 2.98 0.97
N SER A 102 -7.30 4.21 0.87
CA SER A 102 -7.47 5.07 -0.31
C SER A 102 -6.81 4.48 -1.56
N ALA A 103 -5.62 3.89 -1.43
CA ALA A 103 -4.93 3.18 -2.52
C ALA A 103 -5.75 1.97 -3.00
N SER A 104 -6.29 1.18 -2.07
CA SER A 104 -7.12 0.01 -2.40
C SER A 104 -8.44 0.39 -3.06
N GLN A 105 -9.09 1.45 -2.57
CA GLN A 105 -10.32 1.98 -3.17
C GLN A 105 -10.07 2.51 -4.59
N THR A 106 -8.93 3.16 -4.82
CA THR A 106 -8.52 3.61 -6.15
C THR A 106 -8.38 2.44 -7.12
N ILE A 107 -7.76 1.34 -6.67
CA ILE A 107 -7.63 0.11 -7.47
C ILE A 107 -9.01 -0.48 -7.79
N ILE A 108 -9.88 -0.63 -6.78
CA ILE A 108 -11.23 -1.18 -6.97
C ILE A 108 -12.03 -0.32 -7.96
N LEU A 109 -12.05 1.00 -7.79
CA LEU A 109 -12.79 1.90 -8.67
C LEU A 109 -12.28 1.84 -10.11
N LEU A 110 -10.97 1.84 -10.33
CA LEU A 110 -10.35 1.71 -11.65
C LEU A 110 -10.67 0.36 -12.30
N LEU A 111 -10.68 -0.71 -11.51
CA LEU A 111 -11.03 -2.05 -11.97
C LEU A 111 -12.52 -2.16 -12.32
N VAL A 112 -13.41 -1.56 -11.52
CA VAL A 112 -14.87 -1.62 -11.71
C VAL A 112 -15.32 -0.76 -12.89
N THR A 113 -14.73 0.42 -13.10
CA THR A 113 -15.03 1.27 -14.27
C THR A 113 -14.61 0.65 -15.61
N GLY A 114 -13.96 -0.51 -15.59
CA GLY A 114 -13.52 -1.18 -16.82
C GLY A 114 -12.52 -0.34 -17.60
N PHE A 115 -11.80 0.56 -16.92
CA PHE A 115 -10.86 1.47 -17.56
C PHE A 115 -9.83 0.63 -18.33
N GLN A 116 -9.74 0.89 -19.64
CA GLN A 116 -8.98 0.03 -20.54
C GLN A 116 -7.52 -0.02 -20.09
N LEU A 117 -7.09 -1.16 -19.55
CA LEU A 117 -5.71 -1.47 -19.15
C LEU A 117 -4.76 -1.61 -20.36
N SER A 118 -5.11 -1.02 -21.50
CA SER A 118 -4.33 -1.12 -22.73
C SER A 118 -3.01 -0.34 -22.63
N ASN A 119 -2.98 0.72 -21.81
CA ASN A 119 -1.77 1.50 -21.63
C ASN A 119 -0.87 0.86 -20.56
N LYS A 120 0.35 0.49 -20.96
CA LYS A 120 1.39 -0.03 -20.06
C LYS A 120 1.63 0.87 -18.85
N PHE A 121 1.43 2.19 -19.00
CA PHE A 121 1.55 3.14 -17.90
C PHE A 121 0.51 2.93 -16.79
N VAL A 122 -0.76 2.72 -17.15
CA VAL A 122 -1.87 2.55 -16.19
C VAL A 122 -1.74 1.24 -15.42
N MET A 123 -1.38 0.17 -16.12
CA MET A 123 -1.11 -1.13 -15.49
C MET A 123 0.07 -1.05 -14.52
N TRP A 124 1.13 -0.34 -14.90
CA TRP A 124 2.28 -0.13 -14.03
C TRP A 124 1.92 0.73 -12.80
N LEU A 125 1.12 1.78 -12.99
CA LEU A 125 0.60 2.61 -11.89
C LEU A 125 -0.25 1.80 -10.92
N LEU A 126 -1.16 0.95 -11.41
CA LEU A 126 -1.97 0.05 -10.57
C LEU A 126 -1.12 -0.87 -9.70
N ILE A 127 -0.06 -1.44 -10.28
CA ILE A 127 0.89 -2.29 -9.55
C ILE A 127 1.59 -1.48 -8.45
N ILE A 128 2.04 -0.26 -8.75
CA ILE A 128 2.71 0.61 -7.76
C ILE A 128 1.78 0.99 -6.62
N VAL A 129 0.57 1.46 -6.94
CA VAL A 129 -0.43 1.83 -5.95
C VAL A 129 -0.75 0.63 -5.06
N ASN A 130 -0.87 -0.57 -5.64
CA ASN A 130 -1.10 -1.79 -4.88
C ASN A 130 0.09 -2.13 -3.96
N CYS A 131 1.31 -2.04 -4.48
CA CYS A 131 2.52 -2.26 -3.68
C CYS A 131 2.58 -1.29 -2.49
N ILE A 132 2.40 0.02 -2.73
CA ILE A 132 2.38 1.04 -1.67
C ILE A 132 1.33 0.68 -0.61
N SER A 133 0.12 0.30 -1.03
CA SER A 133 -0.96 -0.13 -0.12
C SER A 133 -0.54 -1.33 0.75
N VAL A 134 0.08 -2.35 0.16
CA VAL A 134 0.56 -3.53 0.89
C VAL A 134 1.64 -3.14 1.90
N PHE A 135 2.60 -2.30 1.52
CA PHE A 135 3.67 -1.85 2.42
C PHE A 135 3.14 -1.00 3.57
N CYS A 136 2.24 -0.06 3.29
CA CYS A 136 1.60 0.77 4.32
C CYS A 136 0.81 -0.11 5.31
N THR A 137 0.09 -1.13 4.81
CA THR A 137 -0.67 -2.06 5.66
C THR A 137 0.26 -2.92 6.53
N ALA A 138 1.39 -3.39 5.98
CA ALA A 138 2.40 -4.12 6.75
C ALA A 138 3.03 -3.25 7.85
N GLY A 139 3.35 -1.99 7.53
CA GLY A 139 3.85 -1.02 8.50
C GLY A 139 2.84 -0.75 9.62
N ALA A 140 1.57 -0.55 9.27
CA ALA A 140 0.49 -0.37 10.24
C ALA A 140 0.36 -1.59 11.18
N TYR A 141 0.48 -2.81 10.65
CA TYR A 141 0.46 -4.03 11.45
C TYR A 141 1.59 -4.08 12.48
N ILE A 142 2.82 -3.74 12.09
CA ILE A 142 3.98 -3.73 13.00
C ILE A 142 3.78 -2.70 14.12
N ILE A 143 3.34 -1.48 13.77
CA ILE A 143 3.05 -0.42 14.75
C ILE A 143 1.94 -0.88 15.71
N SER A 144 0.90 -1.56 15.20
CA SER A 144 -0.20 -2.06 16.02
C SER A 144 0.25 -3.09 17.06
N ILE A 145 1.11 -4.04 16.69
CA ILE A 145 1.69 -5.02 17.63
C ILE A 145 2.48 -4.29 18.70
N TRP A 146 3.30 -3.31 18.29
CA TRP A 146 4.15 -2.57 19.19
C TRP A 146 3.35 -1.74 20.21
N MET A 147 2.18 -1.23 19.80
CA MET A 147 1.26 -0.52 20.67
C MET A 147 0.53 -1.43 21.68
N ILE A 148 0.24 -2.68 21.31
CA ILE A 148 -0.48 -3.63 22.18
C ILE A 148 0.46 -4.36 23.16
N MET A 149 1.72 -4.59 22.78
CA MET A 149 2.67 -5.43 23.53
C MET A 149 3.57 -4.69 24.55
N TYR A 150 3.39 -3.38 24.75
CA TYR A 150 4.19 -2.58 25.70
C TYR A 150 3.50 -2.50 27.08
N PRO A 151 4.11 -2.87 28.23
CA PRO A 151 5.39 -3.53 28.51
C PRO A 151 5.17 -4.92 29.16
N LEU A 152 5.43 -6.02 28.44
CA LEU A 152 5.59 -7.32 29.10
C LEU A 152 7.09 -7.59 29.33
N ASP A 153 7.56 -7.49 30.58
CA ASP A 153 8.97 -7.71 30.98
C ASP A 153 9.45 -9.20 30.91
N GLY A 154 8.84 -10.01 30.03
CA GLY A 154 9.16 -11.43 29.87
C GLY A 154 10.09 -11.74 28.69
N PRO A 155 10.68 -12.96 28.63
CA PRO A 155 11.46 -13.42 27.47
C PRO A 155 10.63 -13.46 26.18
N PHE A 156 9.30 -13.60 26.30
CA PHE A 156 8.36 -13.62 25.18
C PHE A 156 8.25 -12.27 24.45
N SER A 157 8.39 -11.14 25.14
CA SER A 157 8.30 -9.82 24.49
C SER A 157 9.52 -9.53 23.64
N LYS A 158 10.72 -9.93 24.08
CA LYS A 158 11.94 -9.83 23.29
C LYS A 158 11.85 -10.67 22.02
N LEU A 159 11.36 -11.91 22.12
CA LEU A 159 11.16 -12.78 20.96
C LEU A 159 10.16 -12.19 19.97
N ALA A 160 9.03 -11.67 20.45
CA ALA A 160 8.02 -11.00 19.62
C ALA A 160 8.57 -9.74 18.94
N LEU A 161 9.41 -8.97 19.65
CA LEU A 161 10.05 -7.77 19.13
C LEU A 161 11.09 -8.13 18.05
N TYR A 162 11.93 -9.14 18.26
CA TYR A 162 12.88 -9.63 17.25
C TYR A 162 12.17 -10.13 15.99
N TYR A 163 11.07 -10.88 16.16
CA TYR A 163 10.25 -11.31 15.03
C TYR A 163 9.66 -10.11 14.28
N GLY A 164 9.11 -9.13 15.00
CA GLY A 164 8.59 -7.89 14.42
C GLY A 164 9.65 -7.09 13.66
N LEU A 165 10.86 -6.95 14.21
CA LEU A 165 11.98 -6.27 13.56
C LEU A 165 12.47 -7.01 12.32
N PHE A 166 12.55 -8.34 12.37
CA PHE A 166 12.91 -9.15 11.22
C PHE A 166 11.94 -8.95 10.06
N TRP A 167 10.63 -9.01 10.34
CA TRP A 167 9.60 -8.73 9.34
C TRP A 167 9.65 -7.29 8.84
N ALA A 168 9.89 -6.31 9.72
CA ALA A 168 10.06 -4.91 9.33
C ALA A 168 11.23 -4.73 8.35
N LEU A 169 12.40 -5.30 8.66
CA LEU A 169 13.58 -5.25 7.82
C LEU A 169 13.30 -5.86 6.44
N LEU A 170 12.64 -7.03 6.41
CA LEU A 170 12.29 -7.71 5.17
C LEU A 170 11.38 -6.82 4.31
N VAL A 171 10.34 -6.22 4.89
CA VAL A 171 9.41 -5.29 4.22
C VAL A 171 10.16 -4.07 3.66
N VAL A 172 11.08 -3.49 4.44
CA VAL A 172 11.90 -2.33 4.02
C VAL A 172 12.85 -2.69 2.89
N LEU A 173 13.51 -3.85 2.93
CA LEU A 173 14.39 -4.32 1.86
C LEU A 173 13.65 -4.54 0.54
N ILE A 174 12.45 -5.14 0.61
CA ILE A 174 11.59 -5.29 -0.56
C ILE A 174 11.20 -3.90 -1.10
N PHE A 175 10.77 -2.98 -0.23
CA PHE A 175 10.41 -1.63 -0.63
C PHE A 175 11.55 -0.89 -1.34
N LEU A 176 12.77 -0.94 -0.79
CA LEU A 176 13.98 -0.39 -1.40
C LEU A 176 14.24 -0.99 -2.79
N GLY A 177 14.12 -2.30 -2.95
CA GLY A 177 14.30 -2.96 -4.25
C GLY A 177 13.28 -2.48 -5.30
N PHE A 178 12.01 -2.35 -4.90
CA PHE A 178 10.96 -1.82 -5.78
C PHE A 178 11.16 -0.35 -6.11
N PHE A 179 11.54 0.47 -5.13
CA PHE A 179 11.83 1.89 -5.33
C PHE A 179 13.03 2.09 -6.26
N CYS A 180 14.10 1.31 -6.10
CA CYS A 180 15.24 1.31 -7.04
C CYS A 180 14.80 0.94 -8.46
N ARG A 181 13.95 -0.07 -8.63
CA ARG A 181 13.42 -0.46 -9.94
C ARG A 181 12.53 0.64 -10.55
N LEU A 182 11.75 1.33 -9.72
CA LEU A 182 10.90 2.45 -10.09
C LEU A 182 11.72 3.67 -10.54
N VAL A 183 12.73 4.05 -9.75
CA VAL A 183 13.65 5.13 -10.10
C VAL A 183 14.42 4.80 -11.37
N PHE A 184 14.93 3.57 -11.53
CA PHE A 184 15.60 3.15 -12.77
C PHE A 184 14.68 3.24 -13.98
N TRP A 185 13.41 2.84 -13.83
CA TRP A 185 12.42 2.97 -14.90
C TRP A 185 12.10 4.43 -15.21
N LEU A 186 11.91 5.27 -14.19
CA LEU A 186 11.67 6.71 -14.34
C LEU A 186 12.85 7.40 -15.01
N LEU A 187 14.08 7.09 -14.60
CA LEU A 187 15.29 7.56 -15.25
C LEU A 187 15.32 7.13 -16.72
N LYS A 188 15.06 5.86 -17.02
CA LYS A 188 15.00 5.39 -18.42
C LYS A 188 13.89 6.07 -19.24
N SER A 189 12.75 6.37 -18.62
CA SER A 189 11.65 7.08 -19.26
C SER A 189 12.02 8.54 -19.53
N PHE A 190 12.60 9.20 -18.53
CA PHE A 190 13.09 10.57 -18.60
C PHE A 190 14.22 10.73 -19.61
N PHE A 191 15.22 9.82 -19.62
CA PHE A 191 16.29 9.81 -20.61
C PHE A 191 15.76 9.64 -22.04
N ARG A 192 14.74 8.81 -22.25
CA ARG A 192 14.11 8.68 -23.58
C ARG A 192 13.44 9.99 -24.01
N LEU A 193 12.73 10.66 -23.10
CA LEU A 193 12.13 11.98 -23.34
C LEU A 193 13.20 13.06 -23.58
N LEU A 194 14.29 13.06 -22.80
CA LEU A 194 15.38 14.02 -22.93
C LEU A 194 16.10 13.86 -24.27
N CYS A 195 16.36 12.62 -24.71
CA CYS A 195 16.90 12.35 -26.04
C CYS A 195 15.96 12.84 -27.16
N CYS A 196 14.64 12.72 -26.98
CA CYS A 196 13.66 13.27 -27.94
C CYS A 196 13.64 14.81 -27.94
N CYS A 197 13.76 15.46 -26.77
CA CYS A 197 13.81 16.91 -26.66
C CYS A 197 15.12 17.50 -27.19
N LEU A 198 16.25 16.84 -26.95
CA LEU A 198 17.56 17.23 -27.50
C LEU A 198 17.57 17.09 -29.03
N ARG A 199 17.08 15.96 -29.56
CA ARG A 199 16.96 15.77 -31.03
C ARG A 199 16.03 16.80 -31.69
N ARG A 200 15.01 17.30 -30.98
CA ARG A 200 14.12 18.36 -31.48
C ARG A 200 14.78 19.75 -31.44
N LYS A 201 15.70 19.98 -30.50
CA LYS A 201 16.47 21.23 -30.43
C LYS A 201 17.50 21.33 -31.56
N ASP A 202 18.16 20.23 -31.93
CA ASP A 202 19.12 20.19 -33.06
C ASP A 202 18.48 20.43 -34.45
N ILE A 203 17.15 20.30 -34.59
CA ILE A 203 16.43 20.46 -35.87
C ILE A 203 15.81 21.86 -36.03
N GLY A 204 15.76 22.67 -34.96
CA GLY A 204 15.15 24.00 -34.97
C GLY A 204 16.11 25.16 -35.29
N ASP A 205 17.41 24.89 -35.40
CA ASP A 205 18.47 25.91 -35.56
C ASP A 205 19.07 25.94 -37.00
N TYR A 206 18.38 25.42 -38.01
CA TYR A 206 18.74 25.54 -39.44
C TYR A 206 17.67 26.27 -40.26
#